data_AF-A0A0G8AT67-F1
#
_entry.id   AF-A0A0G8AT67-F1
#
_cell.length_a   1.000
_cell.length_b   1.000
_cell.length_c   1.000
_cell.angle_alpha   90.00
_cell.angle_beta   90.00
_cell.angle_gamma   90.00
#
_symmetry.space_group_name_H-M   'P 1'
#
loop_
_entity.id
_entity.type
_entity.pdbx_description
1 polymer ?
#
loop_
_entity_poly.entity_id
_entity_poly.type
_entity_poly.pdbx_seq_one_letter_code
_entity_poly.pdbx_strand_id
1 'polypeptide(L)'
;YTSDLRQLDGTEGTGTRDGFNTVAGSLPDNSIFTRYGFWGQHGYAAVVLGEVSRQITDAGRTWSGPFQTAHAWAAGETTDTNPTGTGSATWRGIAEAASTADFQRLTGTANLTIADLSQPRLTAEIHLDKIDGSTAELRWPDISLSNGSFSQGSAGDHHIHGRFHGQDHSEAWGIFHTNAYLGAFGAMRQP
;
A
#
# COMPACT_ATOMS: atom_id res chain seq x y z
N TYR A 1 -2.64 22.31 13.84
CA TYR A 1 -2.51 21.10 14.67
C TYR A 1 -2.38 19.92 13.73
N THR A 2 -1.17 19.55 13.36
CA THR A 2 -0.89 18.35 12.54
C THR A 2 -0.70 17.19 13.50
N SER A 3 -1.75 16.41 13.70
CA SER A 3 -1.64 15.10 14.36
C SER A 3 -0.83 14.17 13.47
N ASP A 4 0.23 13.59 14.01
CA ASP A 4 0.94 12.48 13.39
C ASP A 4 0.01 11.26 13.37
N LEU A 5 -0.28 10.73 12.19
CA LEU A 5 -1.23 9.63 12.03
C LEU A 5 -0.70 8.28 12.55
N ARG A 6 0.56 8.22 12.99
CA ARG A 6 1.06 7.13 13.85
C ARG A 6 0.38 7.10 15.23
N GLN A 7 -0.28 8.20 15.65
CA GLN A 7 -0.95 8.30 16.96
C GLN A 7 -2.47 8.24 16.88
N LEU A 8 -3.07 8.19 15.67
CA LEU A 8 -4.52 8.02 15.54
C LEU A 8 -4.86 6.53 15.54
N ASP A 9 -4.66 5.89 16.68
CA ASP A 9 -5.26 4.58 16.96
C ASP A 9 -6.77 4.78 17.16
N GLY A 10 -7.56 4.44 16.13
CA GLY A 10 -9.02 4.42 16.22
C GLY A 10 -9.72 5.78 16.29
N THR A 11 -9.06 6.88 15.94
CA THR A 11 -9.65 8.22 15.94
C THR A 11 -9.68 8.82 14.53
N GLU A 12 -10.82 9.40 14.16
CA GLU A 12 -10.97 10.07 12.86
C GLU A 12 -10.12 11.34 12.82
N GLY A 13 -9.46 11.60 11.69
CA GLY A 13 -8.66 12.80 11.52
C GLY A 13 -7.78 12.79 10.28
N THR A 14 -7.12 13.93 10.06
CA THR A 14 -6.13 14.13 8.99
C THR A 14 -4.78 14.48 9.58
N GLY A 15 -3.70 14.09 8.92
CA GLY A 15 -2.34 14.28 9.41
C GLY A 15 -1.31 14.30 8.30
N THR A 16 -0.05 14.21 8.71
CA THR A 16 1.07 13.97 7.80
C THR A 16 1.99 12.88 8.34
N ARG A 17 2.63 12.11 7.44
CA ARG A 17 3.68 11.12 7.77
C ARG A 17 4.69 11.08 6.63
N ASP A 18 5.97 11.29 6.93
CA ASP A 18 7.09 11.21 5.98
C ASP A 18 6.86 11.96 4.64
N GLY A 19 6.28 13.15 4.73
CA GLY A 19 5.99 13.99 3.56
C GLY A 19 4.65 13.71 2.86
N PHE A 20 3.90 12.70 3.29
CA PHE A 20 2.56 12.39 2.78
C PHE A 20 1.49 13.02 3.65
N ASN A 21 0.40 13.46 3.02
CA ASN A 21 -0.84 13.75 3.73
C ASN A 21 -1.57 12.45 4.01
N THR A 22 -2.25 12.37 5.15
CA THR A 22 -2.83 11.12 5.63
C THR A 22 -4.23 11.37 6.23
N VAL A 23 -5.10 10.35 6.18
CA VAL A 23 -6.46 10.39 6.76
C VAL A 23 -6.82 9.05 7.41
N ALA A 24 -7.45 9.11 8.58
CA ALA A 24 -8.18 8.00 9.19
C ALA A 24 -9.64 8.40 9.39
N GLY A 25 -10.59 7.51 9.11
CA GLY A 25 -11.99 7.77 9.43
C GLY A 25 -12.97 6.77 8.85
N SER A 26 -14.22 6.87 9.30
CA SER A 26 -15.33 6.05 8.83
C SER A 26 -15.76 6.47 7.43
N LEU A 27 -16.31 5.54 6.64
CA LEU A 27 -16.95 5.91 5.38
C LEU A 27 -18.34 6.54 5.65
N PRO A 28 -18.86 7.41 4.74
CA PRO A 28 -20.02 8.25 5.02
C PRO A 28 -21.38 7.55 5.21
N ASP A 29 -21.43 6.22 5.08
CA ASP A 29 -22.66 5.42 4.89
C ASP A 29 -23.07 4.58 6.11
N ASN A 30 -22.72 4.99 7.34
CA ASN A 30 -22.88 4.20 8.57
C ASN A 30 -22.20 2.82 8.50
N SER A 31 -21.23 2.66 7.60
CA SER A 31 -20.53 1.41 7.49
C SER A 31 -19.52 1.25 8.62
N ILE A 32 -19.38 0.02 9.08
CA ILE A 32 -18.35 -0.45 10.03
C ILE A 32 -16.96 -0.49 9.36
N PHE A 33 -16.72 0.37 8.37
CA PHE A 33 -15.48 0.49 7.63
C PHE A 33 -14.67 1.67 8.12
N THR A 34 -13.42 1.41 8.50
CA THR A 34 -12.41 2.42 8.74
C THR A 34 -11.43 2.48 7.58
N ARG A 35 -11.22 3.67 7.03
CA ARG A 35 -10.26 3.93 5.96
C ARG A 35 -8.99 4.55 6.54
N TYR A 36 -7.84 4.06 6.09
CA TYR A 36 -6.52 4.62 6.32
C TYR A 36 -5.90 4.99 4.97
N GLY A 37 -6.05 6.26 4.61
CA GLY A 37 -5.63 6.79 3.32
C GLY A 37 -4.43 7.71 3.43
N PHE A 38 -3.69 7.83 2.35
CA PHE A 38 -2.56 8.75 2.25
C PHE A 38 -2.32 9.16 0.79
N TRP A 39 -1.83 10.37 0.58
CA TRP A 39 -1.64 10.94 -0.76
C TRP A 39 -0.43 11.87 -0.82
N GLY A 40 0.19 11.89 -2.00
CA GLY A 40 1.26 12.79 -2.40
C GLY A 40 0.74 13.83 -3.38
N GLN A 41 1.61 14.27 -4.28
CA GLN A 41 1.28 15.22 -5.32
C GLN A 41 0.58 14.56 -6.51
N HIS A 42 0.99 13.34 -6.89
CA HIS A 42 0.54 12.68 -8.12
C HIS A 42 -0.24 11.38 -7.89
N GLY A 43 -0.35 10.91 -6.65
CA GLY A 43 -1.11 9.71 -6.34
C GLY A 43 -1.62 9.65 -4.92
N TYR A 44 -2.45 8.63 -4.69
CA TYR A 44 -3.01 8.29 -3.41
C TYR A 44 -3.15 6.79 -3.28
N ALA A 45 -3.19 6.33 -2.04
CA ALA A 45 -3.46 4.96 -1.68
C ALA A 45 -4.27 4.89 -0.38
N ALA A 46 -4.95 3.77 -0.17
CA ALA A 46 -5.58 3.51 1.11
C ALA A 46 -5.75 2.03 1.38
N VAL A 47 -5.92 1.73 2.67
CA VAL A 47 -6.43 0.46 3.17
C VAL A 47 -7.76 0.73 3.87
N VAL A 48 -8.77 -0.09 3.58
CA VAL A 48 -10.05 -0.12 4.31
C VAL A 48 -10.16 -1.42 5.06
N LEU A 49 -10.45 -1.30 6.33
CA LEU A 49 -10.78 -2.38 7.24
C LEU A 49 -12.25 -2.28 7.62
N GLY A 50 -12.94 -3.40 7.74
CA GLY A 50 -14.26 -3.39 8.35
C GLY A 50 -14.89 -4.75 8.33
N GLU A 51 -16.20 -4.75 8.52
CA GLU A 51 -17.01 -5.94 8.57
C GLU A 51 -18.17 -5.80 7.58
N VAL A 52 -18.53 -6.90 6.94
CA VAL A 52 -19.66 -6.95 6.00
C VAL A 52 -20.54 -8.11 6.39
N SER A 53 -21.80 -7.81 6.68
CA SER A 53 -22.83 -8.82 6.76
C SER A 53 -23.20 -9.28 5.35
N ARG A 54 -22.79 -10.49 4.98
CA ARG A 54 -23.11 -11.09 3.68
C ARG A 54 -23.53 -12.55 3.82
N GLN A 55 -24.23 -13.05 2.82
CA GLN A 55 -24.40 -14.48 2.63
C GLN A 55 -23.44 -14.95 1.55
N ILE A 56 -22.60 -15.91 1.89
CA ILE A 56 -21.68 -16.55 0.94
C ILE A 56 -22.20 -17.96 0.73
N THR A 57 -22.40 -18.37 -0.51
CA THR A 57 -22.68 -19.78 -0.85
C THR A 57 -21.54 -20.31 -1.69
N ASP A 58 -20.86 -21.34 -1.19
CA ASP A 58 -19.78 -22.05 -1.89
C ASP A 58 -19.98 -23.56 -1.69
N ALA A 59 -19.79 -24.33 -2.77
CA ALA A 59 -20.01 -25.77 -2.83
C ALA A 59 -21.32 -26.27 -2.16
N GLY A 60 -22.41 -25.51 -2.29
CA GLY A 60 -23.72 -25.85 -1.73
C GLY A 60 -23.89 -25.58 -0.23
N ARG A 61 -22.87 -25.00 0.43
CA ARG A 61 -22.93 -24.55 1.82
C ARG A 61 -23.10 -23.04 1.86
N THR A 62 -24.01 -22.57 2.70
CA THR A 62 -24.25 -21.14 2.92
C THR A 62 -23.73 -20.72 4.29
N TRP A 63 -22.91 -19.69 4.33
CA TRP A 63 -22.50 -18.99 5.55
C TRP A 63 -23.16 -17.62 5.55
N SER A 64 -23.73 -17.25 6.69
CA SER A 64 -24.34 -15.93 6.91
C SER A 64 -23.74 -15.36 8.17
N GLY A 65 -23.32 -14.10 8.12
CA GLY A 65 -22.80 -13.44 9.30
C GLY A 65 -21.92 -12.25 8.95
N PRO A 66 -21.39 -11.60 9.99
CA PRO A 66 -20.34 -10.62 9.83
C PRO A 66 -19.06 -11.29 9.31
N PHE A 67 -18.51 -10.76 8.22
CA PHE A 67 -17.19 -11.13 7.72
C PHE A 67 -16.29 -9.92 7.82
N GLN A 68 -15.18 -10.05 8.54
CA GLN A 68 -14.12 -9.06 8.46
C GLN A 68 -13.55 -9.05 7.04
N THR A 69 -13.23 -7.86 6.56
CA THR A 69 -12.68 -7.65 5.23
C THR A 69 -11.63 -6.56 5.26
N ALA A 70 -10.64 -6.72 4.39
CA ALA A 70 -9.63 -5.72 4.11
C ALA A 70 -9.62 -5.46 2.61
N HIS A 71 -9.48 -4.19 2.23
CA HIS A 71 -9.35 -3.75 0.85
C HIS A 71 -8.18 -2.79 0.75
N ALA A 72 -7.42 -2.87 -0.33
CA ALA A 72 -6.34 -1.95 -0.63
C ALA A 72 -6.51 -1.40 -2.05
N TRP A 73 -6.21 -0.13 -2.25
CA TRP A 73 -6.16 0.48 -3.57
C TRP A 73 -5.09 1.56 -3.65
N ALA A 74 -4.64 1.81 -4.87
CA ALA A 74 -3.74 2.90 -5.21
C ALA A 74 -4.11 3.43 -6.59
N ALA A 75 -4.05 4.75 -6.78
CA ALA A 75 -4.33 5.40 -8.05
C ALA A 75 -3.66 6.78 -8.12
N GLY A 76 -3.57 7.34 -9.33
CA GLY A 76 -2.94 8.63 -9.54
C GLY A 76 -2.68 8.93 -11.00
N GLU A 77 -1.93 10.00 -11.25
CA GLU A 77 -1.46 10.46 -12.54
C GLU A 77 -0.25 9.63 -12.98
N THR A 78 -0.46 8.66 -13.87
CA THR A 78 0.59 7.71 -14.27
C THR A 78 1.58 8.32 -15.26
N THR A 79 2.86 7.99 -15.12
CA THR A 79 3.91 8.45 -16.06
C THR A 79 3.92 7.65 -17.37
N ASP A 80 3.30 6.46 -17.38
CA ASP A 80 3.14 5.54 -18.53
C ASP A 80 4.43 5.11 -19.25
N THR A 81 5.58 5.40 -18.65
CA THR A 81 6.92 5.05 -19.15
C THR A 81 7.74 4.47 -18.02
N ASN A 82 8.74 3.65 -18.34
CA ASN A 82 9.67 3.15 -17.32
C ASN A 82 10.67 4.25 -16.94
N PRO A 83 11.15 4.31 -15.68
CA PRO A 83 12.33 5.09 -15.34
C PRO A 83 13.54 4.61 -16.17
N THR A 84 14.21 5.53 -16.85
CA THR A 84 15.42 5.25 -17.65
C THR A 84 16.48 6.30 -17.38
N GLY A 85 17.75 5.98 -17.62
CA GLY A 85 18.86 6.92 -17.40
C GLY A 85 20.18 6.22 -17.12
N THR A 86 21.05 6.89 -16.36
CA THR A 86 22.32 6.33 -15.87
C THR A 86 22.33 6.30 -14.35
N GLY A 87 23.04 5.35 -13.75
CA GLY A 87 23.11 5.19 -12.30
C GLY A 87 21.86 4.53 -11.72
N SER A 88 21.58 4.84 -10.45
CA SER A 88 20.48 4.25 -9.68
C SER A 88 19.39 5.27 -9.35
N ALA A 89 18.18 4.80 -9.06
CA ALA A 89 17.12 5.60 -8.46
C ALA A 89 16.52 4.89 -7.25
N THR A 90 16.14 5.67 -6.23
CA THR A 90 15.45 5.17 -5.04
C THR A 90 14.21 6.00 -4.80
N TRP A 91 13.14 5.35 -4.35
CA TRP A 91 11.94 5.98 -3.81
C TRP A 91 11.75 5.51 -2.37
N ARG A 92 11.36 6.44 -1.50
CA ARG A 92 11.07 6.18 -0.09
C ARG A 92 9.72 6.74 0.29
N GLY A 93 9.00 6.02 1.12
CA GLY A 93 7.76 6.52 1.70
C GLY A 93 7.14 5.51 2.65
N ILE A 94 5.82 5.43 2.60
CA ILE A 94 5.02 4.82 3.66
C ILE A 94 4.15 3.68 3.12
N ALA A 95 3.77 2.80 4.02
CA ALA A 95 2.81 1.74 3.78
C ALA A 95 1.73 1.73 4.86
N GLU A 96 0.52 1.35 4.48
CA GLU A 96 -0.57 0.95 5.37
C GLU A 96 -0.96 -0.47 4.99
N ALA A 97 -1.28 -1.28 5.99
CA ALA A 97 -1.64 -2.68 5.77
C ALA A 97 -2.67 -3.18 6.77
N ALA A 98 -3.21 -4.34 6.45
CA ALA A 98 -4.05 -5.17 7.27
C ALA A 98 -3.40 -6.54 7.42
N SER A 99 -3.36 -7.08 8.64
CA SER A 99 -3.11 -8.50 8.87
C SER A 99 -4.30 -9.30 8.37
N THR A 100 -4.08 -10.36 7.60
CA THR A 100 -5.16 -11.21 7.08
C THR A 100 -5.72 -12.17 8.14
N ALA A 101 -4.99 -12.38 9.24
CA ALA A 101 -5.37 -13.31 10.31
C ALA A 101 -6.40 -12.70 11.27
N ASP A 102 -6.25 -11.42 11.59
CA ASP A 102 -7.01 -10.72 12.64
C ASP A 102 -7.47 -9.30 12.23
N PHE A 103 -7.18 -8.88 10.99
CA PHE A 103 -7.58 -7.59 10.44
C PHE A 103 -7.05 -6.39 11.22
N GLN A 104 -5.96 -6.57 11.97
CA GLN A 104 -5.27 -5.46 12.62
C GLN A 104 -4.59 -4.58 11.57
N ARG A 105 -4.72 -3.27 11.76
CA ARG A 105 -3.96 -2.28 10.98
C ARG A 105 -2.48 -2.38 11.32
N LEU A 106 -1.64 -2.28 10.30
CA LEU A 106 -0.20 -2.07 10.44
C LEU A 106 0.22 -0.83 9.67
N THR A 107 1.15 -0.08 10.24
CA THR A 107 1.83 1.03 9.58
C THR A 107 3.23 0.60 9.17
N GLY A 108 3.79 1.23 8.14
CA GLY A 108 5.12 0.83 7.68
C GLY A 108 5.79 1.80 6.74
N THR A 109 6.93 1.35 6.23
CA THR A 109 7.73 2.07 5.22
C THR A 109 7.77 1.29 3.92
N ALA A 110 7.99 2.02 2.83
CA ALA A 110 8.18 1.48 1.49
C ALA A 110 9.48 2.02 0.89
N ASN A 111 10.35 1.12 0.46
CA ASN A 111 11.61 1.41 -0.21
C ASN A 111 11.63 0.72 -1.57
N LEU A 112 11.72 1.50 -2.63
CA LEU A 112 11.77 1.02 -4.01
C LEU A 112 13.09 1.44 -4.62
N THR A 113 13.82 0.51 -5.22
CA THR A 113 15.16 0.78 -5.74
C THR A 113 15.34 0.19 -7.13
N ILE A 114 15.88 0.99 -8.04
CA ILE A 114 16.43 0.53 -9.32
C ILE A 114 17.93 0.79 -9.27
N ALA A 115 18.73 -0.26 -9.25
CA ALA A 115 20.19 -0.14 -9.13
C ALA A 115 20.86 0.35 -10.43
N ASP A 116 20.25 0.04 -11.58
CA ASP A 116 20.74 0.44 -12.90
C ASP A 116 19.56 0.90 -13.78
N LEU A 117 19.46 2.22 -14.00
CA LEU A 117 18.45 2.84 -14.84
C LEU A 117 18.66 2.57 -16.34
N SER A 118 19.80 2.04 -16.76
CA SER A 118 20.02 1.62 -18.15
C SER A 118 19.37 0.26 -18.44
N GLN A 119 19.14 -0.55 -17.41
CA GLN A 119 18.47 -1.85 -17.45
C GLN A 119 17.51 -1.98 -16.26
N PRO A 120 16.42 -1.20 -16.24
CA PRO A 120 15.66 -1.00 -15.01
C PRO A 120 14.99 -2.30 -14.52
N ARG A 121 15.46 -2.76 -13.36
CA ARG A 121 14.86 -3.81 -12.53
C ARG A 121 14.59 -3.25 -11.16
N LEU A 122 13.34 -3.35 -10.72
CA LEU A 122 12.91 -2.79 -9.43
C LEU A 122 13.07 -3.84 -8.33
N THR A 123 13.66 -3.42 -7.21
CA THR A 123 13.50 -4.09 -5.92
C THR A 123 12.53 -3.29 -5.09
N ALA A 124 11.48 -3.93 -4.57
CA ALA A 124 10.54 -3.31 -3.64
C ALA A 124 10.65 -3.98 -2.26
N GLU A 125 10.76 -3.17 -1.22
CA GLU A 125 10.89 -3.58 0.17
C GLU A 125 9.85 -2.83 1.00
N ILE A 126 9.00 -3.58 1.71
CA ILE A 126 7.97 -3.06 2.60
C ILE A 126 8.27 -3.56 4.01
N HIS A 127 8.39 -2.65 4.96
CA HIS A 127 8.56 -2.97 6.38
C HIS A 127 7.31 -2.55 7.14
N LEU A 128 6.67 -3.49 7.85
CA LEU A 128 5.45 -3.24 8.62
C LEU A 128 5.72 -3.39 10.11
N ASP A 129 5.39 -2.35 10.87
CA ASP A 129 5.49 -2.33 12.33
C ASP A 129 4.30 -3.07 12.93
N LYS A 130 4.58 -4.08 13.76
CA LYS A 130 3.57 -4.86 14.47
C LYS A 130 3.38 -4.32 15.88
N ILE A 131 2.22 -4.63 16.46
CA ILE A 131 1.86 -4.24 17.83
C ILE A 131 2.80 -4.86 18.88
N ASP A 132 3.37 -6.03 18.59
CA ASP A 132 4.34 -6.69 19.47
C ASP A 132 5.75 -6.05 19.43
N GLY A 133 5.93 -4.98 18.66
CA GLY A 133 7.20 -4.27 18.48
C GLY A 133 8.14 -4.92 17.48
N SER A 134 7.76 -6.05 16.86
CA SER A 134 8.53 -6.63 15.75
C SER A 134 8.18 -5.99 14.41
N THR A 135 9.04 -6.17 13.42
CA THR A 135 8.83 -5.71 12.05
C THR A 135 8.67 -6.90 11.12
N ALA A 136 7.65 -6.88 10.27
CA ALA A 136 7.57 -7.79 9.12
C ALA A 136 8.30 -7.16 7.92
N GLU A 137 9.26 -7.87 7.36
CA GLU A 137 10.02 -7.45 6.18
C GLU A 137 9.55 -8.24 4.95
N LEU A 138 9.04 -7.53 3.95
CA LEU A 138 8.59 -8.09 2.69
C LEU A 138 9.46 -7.57 1.55
N ARG A 139 9.89 -8.47 0.66
CA ARG A 139 10.82 -8.13 -0.43
C ARG A 139 10.43 -8.79 -1.74
N TRP A 140 10.49 -8.00 -2.81
CA TRP A 140 10.27 -8.40 -4.20
C TRP A 140 11.46 -7.93 -5.05
N PRO A 141 12.43 -8.81 -5.34
CA PRO A 141 13.60 -8.47 -6.13
C PRO A 141 13.34 -8.61 -7.64
N ASP A 142 14.12 -7.86 -8.42
CA ASP A 142 14.25 -7.99 -9.88
C ASP A 142 12.92 -7.90 -10.66
N ILE A 143 11.98 -7.07 -10.18
CA ILE A 143 10.69 -6.85 -10.84
C ILE A 143 10.92 -6.20 -12.20
N SER A 144 10.34 -6.82 -13.23
CA SER A 144 10.34 -6.25 -14.58
C SER A 144 9.35 -5.09 -14.68
N LEU A 145 9.75 -4.04 -15.39
CA LEU A 145 8.91 -2.87 -15.64
C LEU A 145 8.32 -2.90 -17.04
N SER A 146 7.05 -2.52 -17.16
CA SER A 146 6.37 -2.35 -18.45
C SER A 146 5.49 -1.11 -18.41
N ASN A 147 5.77 -0.12 -19.25
CA ASN A 147 5.01 1.13 -19.38
C ASN A 147 4.75 1.81 -18.01
N GLY A 148 5.81 1.92 -17.20
CA GLY A 148 5.75 2.52 -15.87
C GLY A 148 5.01 1.68 -14.82
N SER A 149 4.60 0.47 -15.16
CA SER A 149 3.97 -0.48 -14.24
C SER A 149 4.95 -1.55 -13.81
N PHE A 150 4.74 -2.09 -12.61
CA PHE A 150 5.50 -3.21 -12.07
C PHE A 150 4.58 -4.19 -11.35
N SER A 151 4.84 -5.49 -11.50
CA SER A 151 4.13 -6.53 -10.77
C SER A 151 4.94 -7.80 -10.68
N GLN A 152 4.80 -8.52 -9.56
CA GLN A 152 5.41 -9.82 -9.33
C GLN A 152 4.55 -10.63 -8.37
N GLY A 153 4.48 -11.96 -8.57
CA GLY A 153 3.74 -12.87 -7.70
C GLY A 153 2.26 -13.03 -8.04
N SER A 154 1.52 -13.71 -7.16
CA SER A 154 0.08 -13.99 -7.30
C SER A 154 -0.67 -13.58 -6.03
N ALA A 155 -1.84 -12.96 -6.20
CA ALA A 155 -2.61 -12.40 -5.09
C ALA A 155 -2.95 -13.49 -4.05
N GLY A 156 -2.73 -13.18 -2.76
CA GLY A 156 -2.94 -14.12 -1.65
C GLY A 156 -1.72 -15.00 -1.33
N ASP A 157 -0.62 -14.86 -2.07
CA ASP A 157 0.65 -15.56 -1.80
C ASP A 157 1.77 -14.56 -1.49
N HIS A 158 2.39 -13.97 -2.52
CA HIS A 158 3.44 -12.95 -2.38
C HIS A 158 3.40 -11.96 -3.54
N HIS A 159 2.30 -11.22 -3.66
CA HIS A 159 2.03 -10.31 -4.79
C HIS A 159 2.35 -8.86 -4.47
N ILE A 160 2.90 -8.17 -5.46
CA ILE A 160 2.98 -6.71 -5.51
C ILE A 160 2.52 -6.22 -6.88
N HIS A 161 1.85 -5.08 -6.90
CA HIS A 161 1.48 -4.38 -8.13
C HIS A 161 1.48 -2.86 -7.89
N GLY A 162 2.08 -2.10 -8.80
CA GLY A 162 2.07 -0.65 -8.71
C GLY A 162 2.49 0.02 -10.02
N ARG A 163 2.51 1.35 -9.97
CA ARG A 163 2.94 2.19 -11.09
C ARG A 163 3.80 3.34 -10.59
N PHE A 164 4.57 3.91 -11.50
CA PHE A 164 5.23 5.21 -11.34
C PHE A 164 4.29 6.34 -11.78
N HIS A 165 4.41 7.46 -11.09
CA HIS A 165 3.52 8.61 -11.18
C HIS A 165 4.31 9.91 -11.25
N GLY A 166 3.67 10.93 -11.84
CA GLY A 166 4.24 12.27 -11.96
C GLY A 166 5.36 12.39 -13.00
N GLN A 167 5.82 13.62 -13.20
CA GLN A 167 6.96 13.91 -14.08
C GLN A 167 8.24 13.27 -13.52
N ASP A 168 9.08 12.72 -14.42
CA ASP A 168 10.35 12.06 -14.09
C ASP A 168 10.23 10.95 -13.03
N HIS A 169 9.05 10.31 -12.99
CA HIS A 169 8.71 9.25 -12.06
C HIS A 169 8.91 9.71 -10.61
N SER A 170 8.46 10.93 -10.29
CA SER A 170 8.66 11.53 -8.96
C SER A 170 8.00 10.74 -7.83
N GLU A 171 6.99 9.92 -8.13
CA GLU A 171 6.30 9.08 -7.16
C GLU A 171 6.10 7.64 -7.66
N ALA A 172 5.91 6.70 -6.74
CA ALA A 172 5.50 5.32 -7.01
C ALA A 172 4.42 4.90 -6.02
N TRP A 173 3.32 4.33 -6.54
CA TRP A 173 2.15 3.95 -5.75
C TRP A 173 1.70 2.53 -6.11
N GLY A 174 1.20 1.79 -5.13
CA GLY A 174 0.76 0.43 -5.40
C GLY A 174 0.14 -0.27 -4.21
N ILE A 175 -0.14 -1.55 -4.43
CA ILE A 175 -0.66 -2.49 -3.45
C ILE A 175 0.23 -3.72 -3.36
N PHE A 176 0.15 -4.41 -2.23
CA PHE A 176 0.73 -5.72 -2.04
C PHE A 176 -0.25 -6.64 -1.33
N HIS A 177 -0.18 -7.93 -1.64
CA HIS A 177 -1.04 -8.95 -1.07
C HIS A 177 -0.25 -10.24 -0.89
N THR A 178 0.05 -10.55 0.38
CA THR A 178 0.62 -11.82 0.79
C THR A 178 -0.43 -12.69 1.48
N ASN A 179 -0.07 -13.92 1.84
CA ASN A 179 -0.91 -14.75 2.69
C ASN A 179 -1.18 -14.13 4.08
N ALA A 180 -0.29 -13.27 4.56
CA ALA A 180 -0.33 -12.67 5.91
C ALA A 180 -0.78 -11.20 5.92
N TYR A 181 -0.64 -10.48 4.79
CA TYR A 181 -0.86 -9.04 4.75
C TYR A 181 -1.51 -8.59 3.46
N LEU A 182 -2.44 -7.64 3.55
CA LEU A 182 -2.95 -6.86 2.42
C LEU A 182 -2.70 -5.39 2.69
N GLY A 183 -2.05 -4.68 1.78
CA GLY A 183 -1.72 -3.28 2.02
C GLY A 183 -1.52 -2.46 0.76
N ALA A 184 -1.32 -1.17 0.99
CA ALA A 184 -1.03 -0.18 -0.02
C ALA A 184 0.19 0.65 0.39
N PHE A 185 0.92 1.18 -0.59
CA PHE A 185 2.11 1.98 -0.36
C PHE A 185 2.21 3.16 -1.33
N GLY A 186 3.03 4.13 -0.93
CA GLY A 186 3.34 5.33 -1.69
C GLY A 186 4.75 5.79 -1.34
N ALA A 187 5.55 6.11 -2.35
CA ALA A 187 6.95 6.47 -2.19
C ALA A 187 7.34 7.62 -3.12
N MET A 188 8.15 8.54 -2.62
CA MET A 188 8.68 9.67 -3.38
C MET A 188 10.11 9.40 -3.81
N ARG A 189 10.46 9.80 -5.02
CA ARG A 189 11.82 9.67 -5.56
C ARG A 189 12.77 10.52 -4.72
N GLN A 190 13.91 9.95 -4.39
CA GLN A 190 14.95 10.63 -3.63
C GLN A 190 15.88 11.40 -4.61
N PRO A 191 16.45 12.54 -4.16
CA PRO A 191 17.44 13.29 -4.94
C PRO A 191 18.69 12.48 -5.30
#